data_AF-A0A8I1A877-F1
#
_entry.id   AF-A0A8I1A877-F1
#
_cell.length_a   1.000
_cell.length_b   1.000
_cell.length_c   1.000
_cell.angle_alpha   90.00
_cell.angle_beta   90.00
_cell.angle_gamma   90.00
#
_symmetry.space_group_name_H-M   'P 1'
#
loop_
_entity.id
_entity.type
_entity.pdbx_description
1 polymer ?
#
loop_
_entity_poly.entity_id
_entity_poly.type
_entity_poly.pdbx_seq_one_letter_code
_entity_poly.pdbx_strand_id
1 'polypeptide(L)'
;MSELTTIFAKFFDSSGKYIINLDVKSRYLGSSKVNTRKTDNKGFFVFQASRNRTIEILAKPPNQQRYIIFKTINSSIESSENNPVVVLLPKTIDDYKKVNNSLSKGIVSTLFKVVDSNGRIMVNFPIQSRPKGKNNSPDKYTNNQGIVEVLSSSNRDIEILVLNSRDQFELKFSGNSGNGTKQPILIRLNEKYSSFKGTTLIKVLDKSGQHYAVDDVDVEMIFDNNQKKNLKIKKGQLKLSNWVGQKIKLTIFKPDGNPLDSVDFMVRRVKEEFIDLQLNVDVLNGRTALNEPNISRRIEDSISGEIISLSFFKEVYGAKKLFWRNEMNGRPTKDTTPEQFLPVLNKVLLKYNMTEKLILCHFLAQIYHECDHFNTLIEYASGKDYDISNFPQSVCEVQKSRACRRRKQIISEGNTKPGDGPKYKGRGLIQLTWKSAYIKYKNYSGLDVVTNSDLLCNDLSHAVESAVWAFNEFKNADTLVRNGYTDLDATYTDSHHLVVVDKVSRRINGGINGLAERKKLFFKILREVEKRNGFK
;
A
#
# COMPACT_ATOMS: atom_id res chain seq x y z
N MET A 1 10.33 3.99 54.49
CA MET A 1 9.92 4.62 53.20
C MET A 1 10.62 5.96 53.12
N SER A 2 11.42 6.22 52.08
CA SER A 2 12.06 7.54 51.95
C SER A 2 10.98 8.59 51.72
N GLU A 3 10.90 9.62 52.55
CA GLU A 3 10.04 10.78 52.30
C GLU A 3 10.44 11.40 50.96
N LEU A 4 9.53 11.33 49.99
CA LEU A 4 9.69 11.95 48.69
C LEU A 4 9.11 13.36 48.75
N THR A 5 9.85 14.32 48.22
CA THR A 5 9.37 15.68 47.99
C THR A 5 9.12 15.89 46.51
N THR A 6 8.09 16.66 46.17
CA THR A 6 7.76 17.02 44.79
C THR A 6 8.42 18.34 44.45
N ILE A 7 9.17 18.36 43.36
CA ILE A 7 9.91 19.54 42.90
C ILE A 7 9.23 20.08 41.64
N PHE A 8 8.91 21.37 41.66
CA PHE A 8 8.38 22.12 40.53
C PHE A 8 9.51 22.97 39.93
N ALA A 9 10.02 22.57 38.76
CA ALA A 9 10.97 23.39 38.01
C ALA A 9 10.28 24.03 36.81
N LYS A 10 10.57 25.28 36.50
CA LYS A 10 10.00 26.00 35.35
C LYS A 10 11.10 26.57 34.46
N PHE A 11 11.03 26.27 33.17
CA PHE A 11 12.05 26.65 32.20
C PHE A 11 11.64 27.92 31.46
N PHE A 12 12.57 28.88 31.39
CA PHE A 12 12.41 30.11 30.63
C PHE A 12 13.56 30.27 29.66
N ASP A 13 13.29 30.86 28.49
CA ASP A 13 14.34 31.31 27.59
C ASP A 13 14.99 32.62 28.09
N SER A 14 16.04 33.08 27.41
CA SER A 14 16.73 34.31 27.83
C SER A 14 15.91 35.60 27.67
N SER A 15 14.71 35.54 27.06
CA SER A 15 13.76 36.66 27.00
C SER A 15 12.76 36.65 28.16
N GLY A 16 12.80 35.63 29.01
CA GLY A 16 11.86 35.47 30.13
C GLY A 16 10.54 34.79 29.75
N LYS A 17 10.43 34.22 28.55
CA LYS A 17 9.26 33.43 28.13
C LYS A 17 9.42 31.97 28.54
N TYR A 18 8.39 31.37 29.13
CA TYR A 18 8.45 29.95 29.51
C TYR A 18 8.40 29.03 28.28
N ILE A 19 9.09 27.88 28.37
CA ILE A 19 9.26 26.95 27.24
C ILE A 19 8.40 25.71 27.44
N ILE A 20 7.53 25.41 26.46
CA ILE A 20 6.71 24.19 26.42
C ILE A 20 7.39 23.09 25.60
N ASN A 21 7.10 21.82 25.90
CA ASN A 21 7.57 20.65 25.13
C ASN A 21 9.11 20.52 25.03
N LEU A 22 9.86 21.07 25.99
CA LEU A 22 11.32 20.99 26.06
C LEU A 22 11.75 19.66 26.69
N ASP A 23 12.66 18.94 26.04
CA ASP A 23 13.25 17.69 26.57
C ASP A 23 14.13 17.97 27.80
N VAL A 24 13.71 17.47 28.97
CA VAL A 24 14.34 17.74 30.28
C VAL A 24 14.59 16.48 31.09
N LYS A 25 15.62 16.52 31.92
CA LYS A 25 16.02 15.43 32.81
C LYS A 25 16.31 15.94 34.21
N SER A 26 16.08 15.09 35.20
CA SER A 26 16.71 15.21 36.52
C SER A 26 17.45 13.94 36.89
N ARG A 27 18.53 14.09 37.67
CA ARG A 27 19.25 12.97 38.29
C ARG A 27 19.91 13.41 39.59
N TYR A 28 20.15 12.46 40.48
CA TYR A 28 21.05 12.70 41.60
C TYR A 28 22.47 12.94 41.08
N LEU A 29 23.22 13.81 41.75
CA LEU A 29 24.62 14.07 41.43
C LEU A 29 25.40 12.75 41.39
N GLY A 30 26.09 12.47 40.27
CA GLY A 30 26.86 11.25 40.04
C GLY A 30 26.05 10.00 39.66
N SER A 31 24.72 10.07 39.58
CA SER A 31 23.86 8.92 39.22
C SER A 31 23.71 8.76 37.71
N SER A 32 23.71 7.50 37.22
CA SER A 32 23.33 7.17 35.85
C SER A 32 21.81 7.07 35.64
N LYS A 33 21.03 6.88 36.72
CA LYS A 33 19.56 6.87 36.67
C LYS A 33 19.03 8.29 36.53
N VAL A 34 18.17 8.50 35.52
CA VAL A 34 17.58 9.79 35.16
C VAL A 34 16.05 9.70 35.15
N ASN A 35 15.37 10.76 35.56
CA ASN A 35 13.97 10.99 35.24
C ASN A 35 13.92 11.87 33.99
N THR A 36 13.27 11.41 32.92
CA THR A 36 13.19 12.12 31.64
C THR A 36 11.74 12.43 31.32
N ARG A 37 11.42 13.72 31.11
CA ARG A 37 10.10 14.17 30.65
C ARG A 37 10.26 15.39 29.76
N LYS A 38 9.16 15.84 29.17
CA LYS A 38 9.10 17.16 28.53
C LYS A 38 8.45 18.16 29.46
N THR A 39 8.76 19.44 29.30
CA THR A 39 7.99 20.50 29.97
C THR A 39 6.54 20.49 29.47
N ASP A 40 5.60 20.71 30.39
CA ASP A 40 4.17 20.73 30.08
C ASP A 40 3.75 22.01 29.31
N ASN A 41 2.45 22.17 29.08
CA ASN A 41 1.87 23.33 28.39
C ASN A 41 2.00 24.65 29.16
N LYS A 42 2.37 24.60 30.45
CA LYS A 42 2.67 25.75 31.30
C LYS A 42 4.18 25.95 31.51
N GLY A 43 5.02 25.11 30.92
CA GLY A 43 6.48 25.16 31.00
C GLY A 43 7.10 24.49 32.23
N PHE A 44 6.34 23.69 32.98
CA PHE A 44 6.83 23.01 34.18
C PHE A 44 7.41 21.64 33.87
N PHE A 45 8.42 21.29 34.66
CA PHE A 45 8.98 19.96 34.83
C PHE A 45 8.83 19.56 36.29
N VAL A 46 7.88 18.65 36.55
CA VAL A 46 7.52 18.21 37.90
C VAL A 46 8.03 16.79 38.12
N PHE A 47 8.77 16.58 39.21
CA PHE A 47 9.33 15.28 39.55
C PHE A 47 9.47 15.08 41.07
N GLN A 48 9.56 13.83 41.51
CA GLN A 48 9.78 13.49 42.92
C GLN A 48 11.24 13.11 43.19
N ALA A 49 11.73 13.43 44.38
CA ALA A 49 13.05 13.04 44.86
C ALA A 49 13.08 12.82 46.37
N SER A 50 14.00 11.99 46.87
CA SER A 50 14.24 11.85 48.30
C SER A 50 14.79 13.15 48.89
N ARG A 51 14.39 13.51 50.10
CA ARG A 51 14.86 14.71 50.83
C ARG A 51 16.40 14.74 51.00
N ASN A 52 16.97 15.94 51.13
CA ASN A 52 18.40 16.21 51.35
C ASN A 52 19.36 15.59 50.31
N ARG A 53 18.98 15.57 49.03
CA ARG A 53 19.80 15.06 47.93
C ARG A 53 20.15 16.16 46.94
N THR A 54 21.39 16.17 46.46
CA THR A 54 21.80 17.05 45.37
C THR A 54 21.30 16.51 44.03
N ILE A 55 20.58 17.33 43.28
CA ILE A 55 19.95 17.00 42.01
C ILE A 55 20.47 17.93 40.93
N GLU A 56 20.86 17.35 39.81
CA GLU A 56 21.14 18.07 38.57
C GLU A 56 19.87 18.10 37.71
N ILE A 57 19.49 19.29 37.29
CA ILE A 57 18.43 19.53 36.30
C ILE A 57 19.11 19.83 34.98
N LEU A 58 18.81 18.99 33.99
CA LEU A 58 19.35 19.07 32.65
C LEU A 58 18.23 19.36 31.66
N ALA A 59 18.57 20.07 30.59
CA ALA A 59 17.71 20.19 29.43
C ALA A 59 18.51 19.90 28.17
N LYS A 60 17.81 19.52 27.12
CA LYS A 60 18.33 19.48 25.75
C LYS A 60 17.70 20.67 25.01
N PRO A 61 18.37 21.84 24.99
CA PRO A 61 17.85 23.01 24.28
C PRO A 61 17.53 22.69 22.81
N PRO A 62 16.61 23.43 22.17
CA PRO A 62 16.29 23.21 20.78
C PRO A 62 17.57 23.28 19.92
N ASN A 63 17.71 22.34 18.98
CA ASN A 63 18.86 22.19 18.08
C ASN A 63 20.20 21.81 18.76
N GLN A 64 20.21 21.38 20.02
CA GLN A 64 21.39 20.78 20.65
C GLN A 64 21.28 19.25 20.71
N GLN A 65 22.39 18.55 20.46
CA GLN A 65 22.40 17.08 20.46
C GLN A 65 22.50 16.46 21.87
N ARG A 66 23.03 17.20 22.85
CA ARG A 66 23.32 16.70 24.20
C ARG A 66 22.52 17.45 25.25
N TYR A 67 22.26 16.76 26.37
CA TYR A 67 21.71 17.39 27.58
C TYR A 67 22.83 18.14 28.31
N ILE A 68 22.52 19.36 28.76
CA ILE A 68 23.42 20.22 29.53
C ILE A 68 22.81 20.44 30.91
N ILE A 69 23.63 20.47 31.95
CA ILE A 69 23.21 20.81 33.31
C ILE A 69 22.96 22.31 33.39
N PHE A 70 21.73 22.72 33.70
CA PHE A 70 21.37 24.14 33.82
C PHE A 70 21.25 24.59 35.27
N LYS A 71 20.92 23.66 36.18
CA LYS A 71 20.80 24.00 37.59
C LYS A 71 21.11 22.78 38.44
N THR A 72 21.78 23.04 39.56
CA THR A 72 21.96 22.05 40.61
C THR A 72 21.24 22.55 41.84
N ILE A 73 20.38 21.72 42.43
CA ILE A 73 19.57 22.06 43.60
C ILE A 73 19.72 21.00 44.69
N ASN A 74 19.43 21.38 45.93
CA ASN A 74 19.14 20.41 46.97
C ASN A 74 17.64 20.08 46.94
N SER A 75 17.26 18.82 47.05
CA SER A 75 15.86 18.39 47.03
C SER A 75 15.02 18.95 48.18
N SER A 76 15.64 19.47 49.24
CA SER A 76 14.97 20.15 50.34
C SER A 76 14.55 21.59 50.02
N ILE A 77 14.74 22.05 48.77
CA ILE A 77 14.24 23.34 48.32
C ILE A 77 12.71 23.37 48.33
N GLU A 78 12.13 24.42 48.89
CA GLU A 78 10.69 24.68 48.76
C GLU A 78 10.39 25.08 47.32
N SER A 79 9.49 24.33 46.68
CA SER A 79 9.02 24.67 45.33
C SER A 79 7.55 24.30 45.15
N SER A 80 6.83 25.14 44.43
CA SER A 80 5.41 24.95 44.11
C SER A 80 5.10 25.52 42.72
N GLU A 81 3.87 25.36 42.24
CA GLU A 81 3.44 25.97 40.98
C GLU A 81 3.55 27.51 41.02
N ASN A 82 3.29 28.12 42.19
CA ASN A 82 3.38 29.58 42.39
C ASN A 82 4.80 30.08 42.65
N ASN A 83 5.68 29.23 43.19
CA ASN A 83 7.09 29.54 43.43
C ASN A 83 8.00 28.40 42.94
N PRO A 84 8.20 28.26 41.62
CA PRO A 84 8.99 27.17 41.08
C PRO A 84 10.50 27.44 41.12
N VAL A 85 11.27 26.36 41.03
CA VAL A 85 12.69 26.43 40.70
C VAL A 85 12.84 26.95 39.27
N VAL A 86 13.25 28.22 39.14
CA VAL A 86 13.46 28.87 37.84
C VAL A 86 14.75 28.35 37.18
N VAL A 87 14.64 27.88 35.94
CA VAL A 87 15.77 27.44 35.11
C VAL A 87 15.81 28.28 33.83
N LEU A 88 16.89 29.04 33.64
CA LEU A 88 17.04 29.94 32.49
C LEU A 88 17.91 29.28 31.42
N LEU A 89 17.42 29.24 30.19
CA LEU A 89 18.23 28.87 29.02
C LEU A 89 19.04 30.09 28.54
N PRO A 90 20.26 29.88 28.01
CA PRO A 90 21.18 30.96 27.65
C PRO A 90 20.82 31.73 26.38
N LYS A 91 19.80 31.31 25.62
CA LYS A 91 19.36 31.98 24.38
C LYS A 91 17.83 32.04 24.33
N THR A 92 17.29 32.96 23.54
CA THR A 92 15.84 33.00 23.28
C THR A 92 15.44 31.79 22.41
N ILE A 93 14.17 31.39 22.45
CA ILE A 93 13.67 30.31 21.57
C ILE A 93 13.95 30.64 20.10
N ASP A 94 13.77 31.90 19.71
CA ASP A 94 14.02 32.33 18.35
C ASP A 94 15.52 32.37 18.04
N ASP A 95 16.39 32.64 19.00
CA ASP A 95 17.83 32.48 18.81
C ASP A 95 18.22 31.01 18.68
N TYR A 96 17.60 30.08 19.41
CA TYR A 96 17.81 28.65 19.15
C TYR A 96 17.33 28.23 17.75
N LYS A 97 16.24 28.84 17.25
CA LYS A 97 15.81 28.68 15.85
C LYS A 97 16.77 29.34 14.86
N LYS A 98 17.35 30.50 15.19
CA LYS A 98 18.37 31.20 14.39
C LYS A 98 19.75 30.56 14.47
N VAL A 99 20.04 29.76 15.50
CA VAL A 99 21.29 28.99 15.64
C VAL A 99 21.31 27.78 14.69
N ASN A 100 20.17 27.39 14.10
CA ASN A 100 20.16 26.60 12.86
C ASN A 100 20.61 27.41 11.62
N ASN A 101 20.92 28.70 11.76
CA ASN A 101 21.27 29.63 10.70
C ASN A 101 22.59 30.41 10.90
N SER A 102 23.53 29.96 11.75
CA SER A 102 24.96 30.36 11.60
C SER A 102 25.92 29.61 12.52
N LEU A 103 26.42 28.47 12.04
CA LEU A 103 27.84 28.16 12.07
C LEU A 103 28.20 27.69 10.67
N SER A 104 28.95 28.53 9.97
CA SER A 104 29.46 28.29 8.64
C SER A 104 30.30 27.01 8.59
N LYS A 105 29.69 25.93 8.11
CA LYS A 105 30.05 25.46 6.76
C LYS A 105 29.03 26.09 5.82
N GLY A 106 29.25 27.38 5.54
CA GLY A 106 28.20 28.37 5.25
C GLY A 106 27.37 27.97 4.05
N ILE A 107 26.07 27.76 4.20
CA ILE A 107 25.22 27.54 3.04
C ILE A 107 24.99 28.90 2.38
N VAL A 108 25.41 29.04 1.12
CA VAL A 108 25.24 30.21 0.27
C VAL A 108 24.14 29.96 -0.75
N SER A 109 23.46 31.03 -1.17
CA SER A 109 22.42 31.01 -2.18
C SER A 109 22.99 31.49 -3.52
N THR A 110 22.96 30.62 -4.53
CA THR A 110 23.29 30.98 -5.90
C THR A 110 22.02 30.95 -6.74
N LEU A 111 21.69 32.08 -7.36
CA LEU A 111 20.52 32.24 -8.21
C LEU A 111 20.88 31.94 -9.66
N PHE A 112 20.03 31.17 -10.36
CA PHE A 112 20.16 30.92 -11.79
C PHE A 112 18.88 31.34 -12.51
N LYS A 113 19.01 32.01 -13.65
CA LYS A 113 17.88 32.37 -14.52
C LYS A 113 17.93 31.56 -15.79
N VAL A 114 16.88 30.80 -16.08
CA VAL A 114 16.81 29.93 -17.26
C VAL A 114 15.97 30.59 -18.36
N VAL A 115 16.54 30.68 -19.55
CA VAL A 115 15.87 31.17 -20.76
C VAL A 115 16.07 30.19 -21.92
N ASP A 116 15.12 30.13 -22.87
CA ASP A 116 15.29 29.35 -24.10
C ASP A 116 16.33 29.97 -25.05
N SER A 117 16.57 29.35 -26.19
CA SER A 117 17.54 29.85 -27.18
C SER A 117 17.23 31.26 -27.69
N ASN A 118 15.95 31.67 -27.72
CA ASN A 118 15.50 33.00 -28.11
C ASN A 118 15.45 34.00 -26.94
N GLY A 119 15.78 33.58 -25.71
CA GLY A 119 15.72 34.43 -24.53
C GLY A 119 14.36 34.46 -23.83
N ARG A 120 13.40 33.62 -24.23
CA ARG A 120 12.12 33.46 -23.54
C ARG A 120 12.35 32.89 -22.14
N ILE A 121 11.72 33.49 -21.13
CA ILE A 121 11.80 33.02 -19.74
C ILE A 121 11.18 31.62 -19.62
N MET A 122 11.94 30.68 -19.05
CA MET A 122 11.49 29.31 -18.80
C MET A 122 10.86 29.24 -17.41
N VAL A 123 9.54 29.32 -17.31
CA VAL A 123 8.78 29.35 -16.05
C VAL A 123 8.41 27.93 -15.60
N ASN A 124 8.49 27.66 -14.30
CA ASN A 124 8.30 26.33 -13.69
C ASN A 124 9.10 25.21 -14.37
N PHE A 125 10.27 25.55 -14.91
CA PHE A 125 11.03 24.65 -15.74
C PHE A 125 11.95 23.77 -14.88
N PRO A 126 11.99 22.45 -15.14
CA PRO A 126 12.75 21.49 -14.35
C PRO A 126 14.26 21.68 -14.52
N ILE A 127 14.95 21.69 -13.39
CA ILE A 127 16.40 21.67 -13.29
C ILE A 127 16.83 20.67 -12.22
N GLN A 128 18.10 20.31 -12.23
CA GLN A 128 18.76 19.64 -11.11
C GLN A 128 19.99 20.45 -10.70
N SER A 129 20.26 20.48 -9.40
CA SER A 129 21.47 21.08 -8.84
C SER A 129 22.20 20.07 -7.98
N ARG A 130 23.49 19.88 -8.19
CA ARG A 130 24.29 18.89 -7.47
C ARG A 130 25.72 19.38 -7.21
N PRO A 131 26.43 18.85 -6.21
CA PRO A 131 27.87 19.03 -6.14
C PRO A 131 28.55 18.43 -7.38
N LYS A 132 29.61 19.08 -7.87
CA LYS A 132 30.36 18.62 -9.06
C LYS A 132 30.76 17.15 -8.95
N GLY A 133 30.52 16.38 -10.02
CA GLY A 133 30.85 14.96 -10.09
C GLY A 133 29.98 14.01 -9.23
N LYS A 134 28.87 14.47 -8.65
CA LYS A 134 27.90 13.59 -7.97
C LYS A 134 26.75 13.20 -8.91
N ASN A 135 26.18 12.02 -8.70
CA ASN A 135 25.04 11.52 -9.47
C ASN A 135 23.72 11.83 -8.74
N ASN A 136 22.64 11.99 -9.53
CA ASN A 136 21.24 12.17 -9.14
C ASN A 136 20.95 13.31 -8.14
N SER A 137 20.02 14.20 -8.52
CA SER A 137 19.50 15.22 -7.61
C SER A 137 18.02 15.43 -7.88
N PRO A 138 17.21 15.76 -6.85
CA PRO A 138 15.79 15.99 -7.05
C PRO A 138 15.57 17.18 -7.99
N ASP A 139 14.47 17.11 -8.74
CA ASP A 139 14.07 18.18 -9.63
C ASP A 139 13.68 19.42 -8.80
N LYS A 140 14.18 20.57 -9.24
CA LYS A 140 13.78 21.91 -8.79
C LYS A 140 13.12 22.62 -9.97
N TYR A 141 12.31 23.63 -9.67
CA TYR A 141 11.57 24.38 -10.68
C TYR A 141 11.87 25.86 -10.57
N THR A 142 12.01 26.51 -11.73
CA THR A 142 12.14 27.97 -11.79
C THR A 142 10.82 28.65 -11.40
N ASN A 143 10.89 29.87 -10.88
CA ASN A 143 9.72 30.69 -10.57
C ASN A 143 9.17 31.40 -11.82
N ASN A 144 8.20 32.30 -11.63
CA ASN A 144 7.59 33.12 -12.69
C ASN A 144 8.57 34.05 -13.44
N GLN A 145 9.75 34.31 -12.89
CA GLN A 145 10.83 35.07 -13.53
C GLN A 145 11.89 34.17 -14.18
N GLY A 146 11.67 32.85 -14.19
CA GLY A 146 12.62 31.85 -14.66
C GLY A 146 13.81 31.65 -13.73
N ILE A 147 13.70 32.10 -12.48
CA ILE A 147 14.78 32.05 -11.49
C ILE A 147 14.60 30.86 -10.57
N VAL A 148 15.70 30.20 -10.23
CA VAL A 148 15.76 29.13 -9.25
C VAL A 148 16.87 29.40 -8.23
N GLU A 149 16.59 29.07 -6.99
CA GLU A 149 17.55 29.21 -5.89
C GLU A 149 18.28 27.87 -5.62
N VAL A 150 19.61 27.94 -5.60
CA VAL A 150 20.47 26.80 -5.30
C VAL A 150 21.26 27.08 -4.03
N LEU A 151 20.85 26.40 -2.96
CA LEU A 151 21.56 26.38 -1.70
C LEU A 151 22.69 25.36 -1.75
N SER A 152 23.90 25.78 -1.40
CA SER A 152 25.09 24.92 -1.33
C SER A 152 26.06 25.44 -0.28
N SER A 153 27.00 24.64 0.22
CA SER A 153 28.09 25.20 1.03
C SER A 153 28.87 26.26 0.25
N SER A 154 29.45 27.21 0.95
CA SER A 154 30.28 28.28 0.43
C SER A 154 31.50 27.69 -0.23
N ASN A 155 31.94 28.30 -1.31
CA ASN A 155 33.08 27.87 -2.11
C ASN A 155 32.96 26.42 -2.61
N ARG A 156 31.74 25.92 -2.85
CA ARG A 156 31.50 24.55 -3.31
C ARG A 156 31.38 24.51 -4.82
N ASP A 157 32.06 23.56 -5.45
CA ASP A 157 31.82 23.28 -6.86
C ASP A 157 30.44 22.64 -7.04
N ILE A 158 29.59 23.33 -7.80
CA ILE A 158 28.21 22.95 -8.09
C ILE A 158 28.03 22.79 -9.60
N GLU A 159 27.09 21.92 -9.96
CA GLU A 159 26.63 21.69 -11.31
C GLU A 159 25.13 21.94 -11.38
N ILE A 160 24.71 22.67 -12.41
CA ILE A 160 23.30 22.83 -12.77
C ILE A 160 23.04 22.09 -14.07
N LEU A 161 22.09 21.17 -14.02
CA LEU A 161 21.59 20.47 -15.18
C LEU A 161 20.19 20.94 -15.48
N VAL A 162 19.87 21.10 -16.75
CA VAL A 162 18.56 21.57 -17.20
C VAL A 162 18.00 20.56 -18.20
N LEU A 163 16.69 20.31 -18.13
CA LEU A 163 16.03 19.34 -19.00
C LEU A 163 16.20 19.76 -20.47
N ASN A 164 16.52 18.82 -21.35
CA ASN A 164 16.54 18.97 -22.81
C ASN A 164 15.29 18.33 -23.44
N SER A 165 15.06 18.54 -24.75
CA SER A 165 13.90 17.99 -25.46
C SER A 165 13.89 16.45 -25.58
N ARG A 166 14.98 15.77 -25.23
CA ARG A 166 15.06 14.30 -25.20
C ARG A 166 14.73 13.71 -23.83
N ASP A 167 14.16 14.53 -22.94
CA ASP A 167 13.87 14.18 -21.55
C ASP A 167 15.12 13.82 -20.73
N GLN A 168 16.27 14.40 -21.06
CA GLN A 168 17.53 14.18 -20.35
C GLN A 168 18.00 15.49 -19.71
N PHE A 169 18.60 15.38 -18.52
CA PHE A 169 19.21 16.53 -17.86
C PHE A 169 20.61 16.75 -18.41
N GLU A 170 20.81 17.88 -19.07
CA GLU A 170 22.08 18.28 -19.67
C GLU A 170 22.78 19.29 -18.77
N LEU A 171 24.08 19.11 -18.52
CA LEU A 171 24.89 20.05 -17.75
C LEU A 171 24.95 21.41 -18.47
N LYS A 172 24.47 22.48 -17.80
CA LYS A 172 24.48 23.85 -18.32
C LYS A 172 25.37 24.81 -17.53
N PHE A 173 25.72 24.45 -16.30
CA PHE A 173 26.67 25.22 -15.49
C PHE A 173 27.51 24.26 -14.65
N SER A 174 28.82 24.50 -14.57
CA SER A 174 29.72 23.89 -13.61
C SER A 174 30.65 24.97 -13.09
N GLY A 175 30.59 25.27 -11.81
CA GLY A 175 31.33 26.39 -11.24
C GLY A 175 31.26 26.42 -9.72
N ASN A 176 32.02 27.33 -9.14
CA ASN A 176 32.14 27.45 -7.69
C ASN A 176 31.07 28.40 -7.13
N SER A 177 30.39 28.01 -6.06
CA SER A 177 29.31 28.78 -5.45
C SER A 177 29.79 30.04 -4.72
N GLY A 178 31.08 30.16 -4.41
CA GLY A 178 31.65 31.33 -3.73
C GLY A 178 30.89 31.68 -2.44
N ASN A 179 30.50 32.95 -2.33
CA ASN A 179 29.62 33.48 -1.28
C ASN A 179 28.14 33.57 -1.70
N GLY A 180 27.76 32.88 -2.79
CA GLY A 180 26.45 33.02 -3.42
C GLY A 180 26.40 34.16 -4.43
N THR A 181 25.22 34.42 -4.99
CA THR A 181 25.00 35.50 -5.95
C THR A 181 23.76 36.33 -5.62
N LYS A 182 23.88 37.66 -5.70
CA LYS A 182 22.74 38.58 -5.63
C LYS A 182 22.02 38.68 -6.98
N GLN A 183 22.77 38.62 -8.08
CA GLN A 183 22.24 38.64 -9.44
C GLN A 183 22.19 37.22 -10.02
N PRO A 184 21.11 36.82 -10.71
CA PRO A 184 21.01 35.49 -11.29
C PRO A 184 22.05 35.24 -12.39
N ILE A 185 22.72 34.09 -12.33
CA ILE A 185 23.55 33.58 -13.42
C ILE A 185 22.63 33.10 -14.55
N LEU A 186 22.81 33.65 -15.75
CA LEU A 186 21.97 33.31 -16.90
C LEU A 186 22.36 31.94 -17.49
N ILE A 187 21.38 31.05 -17.62
CA ILE A 187 21.47 29.81 -18.39
C ILE A 187 20.58 29.97 -19.63
N ARG A 188 21.19 29.95 -20.82
CA ARG A 188 20.49 29.93 -22.11
C ARG A 188 20.48 28.51 -22.66
N LEU A 189 19.30 27.99 -22.96
CA LEU A 189 19.15 26.67 -23.58
C LEU A 189 19.48 26.72 -25.08
N ASN A 190 19.87 25.57 -25.64
CA ASN A 190 20.17 25.44 -27.08
C ASN A 190 18.89 25.33 -27.92
N GLU A 191 17.76 25.07 -27.27
CA GLU A 191 16.50 24.73 -27.90
C GLU A 191 15.47 25.81 -27.59
N LYS A 192 14.50 25.98 -28.50
CA LYS A 192 13.38 26.90 -28.31
C LYS A 192 12.39 26.26 -27.32
N TYR A 193 11.63 27.08 -26.60
CA TYR A 193 10.57 26.59 -25.71
C TYR A 193 9.60 25.61 -26.41
N SER A 194 9.34 25.84 -27.71
CA SER A 194 8.51 24.99 -28.57
C SER A 194 9.06 23.58 -28.83
N SER A 195 10.26 23.25 -28.36
CA SER A 195 10.81 21.89 -28.42
C SER A 195 10.49 21.06 -27.16
N PHE A 196 10.02 21.69 -26.09
CA PHE A 196 9.78 21.04 -24.79
C PHE A 196 8.32 20.63 -24.64
N LYS A 197 7.82 19.82 -25.57
CA LYS A 197 6.42 19.35 -25.57
C LYS A 197 6.33 17.99 -24.89
N GLY A 198 5.74 17.97 -23.69
CA GLY A 198 5.40 16.75 -22.99
C GLY A 198 4.11 16.13 -23.53
N THR A 199 3.95 14.84 -23.27
CA THR A 199 2.65 14.18 -23.44
C THR A 199 2.13 13.72 -22.09
N THR A 200 0.85 13.96 -21.84
CA THR A 200 0.19 13.60 -20.60
C THR A 200 -0.96 12.67 -20.94
N LEU A 201 -0.92 11.45 -20.40
CA LEU A 201 -2.05 10.55 -20.43
C LEU A 201 -2.90 10.79 -19.19
N ILE A 202 -4.04 11.43 -19.40
CA ILE A 202 -5.07 11.56 -18.37
C ILE A 202 -5.88 10.27 -18.35
N LYS A 203 -6.03 9.68 -17.18
CA LYS A 203 -6.90 8.55 -16.91
C LYS A 203 -7.99 8.99 -15.95
N VAL A 204 -9.22 8.65 -16.27
CA VAL A 204 -10.34 8.84 -15.37
C VAL A 204 -10.48 7.56 -14.56
N LEU A 205 -10.54 7.71 -13.25
CA LEU A 205 -10.80 6.63 -12.30
C LEU A 205 -12.17 6.85 -11.67
N ASP A 206 -12.88 5.78 -11.31
CA ASP A 206 -14.10 5.89 -10.52
C ASP A 206 -13.81 6.09 -9.02
N LYS A 207 -14.87 6.23 -8.20
CA LYS A 207 -14.73 6.38 -6.75
C LYS A 207 -13.97 5.23 -6.06
N SER A 208 -13.86 4.08 -6.71
CA SER A 208 -13.14 2.89 -6.21
C SER A 208 -11.69 2.83 -6.67
N GLY A 209 -11.26 3.75 -7.55
CA GLY A 209 -9.94 3.79 -8.15
C GLY A 209 -9.80 2.94 -9.42
N GLN A 210 -10.91 2.40 -9.96
CA GLN A 210 -10.90 1.60 -11.18
C GLN A 210 -10.98 2.49 -12.43
N HIS A 211 -10.36 2.05 -13.53
CA HIS A 211 -10.38 2.76 -14.80
C HIS A 211 -11.80 2.98 -15.34
N TYR A 212 -12.21 4.23 -15.48
CA TYR A 212 -13.53 4.63 -15.97
C TYR A 212 -13.56 4.52 -17.49
N ALA A 213 -14.14 3.49 -18.10
CA ALA A 213 -14.15 3.34 -19.57
C ALA A 213 -15.54 3.51 -20.22
N VAL A 214 -16.52 3.99 -19.46
CA VAL A 214 -17.95 3.86 -19.79
C VAL A 214 -18.39 4.84 -20.89
N ASP A 215 -18.33 6.14 -20.62
CA ASP A 215 -18.78 7.19 -21.53
C ASP A 215 -17.70 8.25 -21.74
N ASP A 216 -17.89 9.08 -22.76
CA ASP A 216 -17.07 10.28 -22.96
C ASP A 216 -17.28 11.24 -21.78
N VAL A 217 -16.21 11.56 -21.06
CA VAL A 217 -16.27 12.51 -19.93
C VAL A 217 -15.95 13.90 -20.42
N ASP A 218 -16.85 14.85 -20.14
CA ASP A 218 -16.56 16.26 -20.38
C ASP A 218 -15.56 16.78 -19.35
N VAL A 219 -14.50 17.39 -19.86
CA VAL A 219 -13.42 17.97 -19.06
C VAL A 219 -13.16 19.40 -19.54
N GLU A 220 -13.25 20.34 -18.63
CA GLU A 220 -12.75 21.69 -18.85
C GLU A 220 -11.30 21.73 -18.40
N MET A 221 -10.43 22.12 -19.33
CA MET A 221 -9.05 22.46 -19.03
C MET A 221 -8.90 23.97 -19.01
N ILE A 222 -8.43 24.50 -17.88
CA ILE A 222 -8.12 25.91 -17.69
C ILE A 222 -6.60 26.05 -17.65
N PHE A 223 -6.06 26.95 -18.47
CA PHE A 223 -4.64 27.31 -18.45
C PHE A 223 -4.39 28.47 -17.46
N ASP A 224 -3.14 28.67 -17.03
CA ASP A 224 -2.75 29.79 -16.14
C ASP A 224 -3.16 31.19 -16.65
N ASN A 225 -3.34 31.36 -17.95
CA ASN A 225 -3.81 32.61 -18.57
C ASN A 225 -5.34 32.72 -18.62
N ASN A 226 -6.06 31.88 -17.87
CA ASN A 226 -7.52 31.74 -17.85
C ASN A 226 -8.16 31.34 -19.20
N GLN A 227 -7.37 30.91 -20.19
CA GLN A 227 -7.94 30.31 -21.39
C GLN A 227 -8.54 28.96 -21.05
N LYS A 228 -9.72 28.70 -21.62
CA LYS A 228 -10.49 27.48 -21.40
C LYS A 228 -10.49 26.62 -22.65
N LYS A 229 -10.38 25.31 -22.46
CA LYS A 229 -10.55 24.33 -23.53
C LYS A 229 -11.44 23.20 -23.03
N ASN A 230 -12.57 23.02 -23.70
CA ASN A 230 -13.46 21.89 -23.45
C ASN A 230 -12.95 20.68 -24.23
N LEU A 231 -12.83 19.56 -23.52
CA LEU A 231 -12.29 18.32 -24.02
C LEU A 231 -13.25 17.19 -23.66
N LYS A 232 -13.24 16.11 -24.45
CA LYS A 232 -13.89 14.85 -24.10
C LYS A 232 -12.83 13.77 -23.90
N ILE A 233 -12.85 13.15 -22.73
CA ILE A 233 -12.04 11.97 -22.44
C ILE A 233 -12.79 10.75 -22.96
N LYS A 234 -12.25 10.08 -23.96
CA LYS A 234 -12.90 8.93 -24.59
C LYS A 234 -12.41 7.64 -23.96
N LYS A 235 -13.33 6.75 -23.61
CA LYS A 235 -13.00 5.46 -22.97
C LYS A 235 -12.08 5.63 -21.75
N GLY A 236 -12.26 6.69 -20.96
CA GLY A 236 -11.46 6.94 -19.77
C GLY A 236 -10.08 7.51 -19.95
N GLN A 237 -9.64 7.70 -21.20
CA GLN A 237 -8.30 8.18 -21.47
C GLN A 237 -8.29 9.38 -22.39
N LEU A 238 -7.40 10.32 -22.09
CA LEU A 238 -7.13 11.45 -22.95
C LEU A 238 -5.65 11.73 -22.98
N LYS A 239 -5.08 11.59 -24.17
CA LYS A 239 -3.69 11.96 -24.43
C LYS A 239 -3.64 13.44 -24.81
N LEU A 240 -3.02 14.24 -23.96
CA LEU A 240 -2.82 15.67 -24.18
C LEU A 240 -1.34 15.97 -24.43
N SER A 241 -1.06 16.85 -25.37
CA SER A 241 0.28 17.40 -25.54
C SER A 241 0.33 18.82 -25.01
N ASN A 242 1.14 19.04 -23.98
CA ASN A 242 1.30 20.33 -23.30
C ASN A 242 2.79 20.66 -23.12
N TRP A 243 3.11 21.93 -22.85
CA TRP A 243 4.49 22.38 -22.72
C TRP A 243 5.03 22.15 -21.32
N VAL A 244 6.31 21.75 -21.18
CA VAL A 244 6.95 21.61 -19.86
C VAL A 244 6.92 22.93 -19.09
N GLY A 245 6.53 22.88 -17.82
CA GLY A 245 6.35 24.04 -16.93
C GLY A 245 4.98 24.73 -17.06
N GLN A 246 4.18 24.35 -18.06
CA GLN A 246 2.81 24.81 -18.19
C GLN A 246 1.95 24.16 -17.10
N LYS A 247 1.27 24.98 -16.30
CA LYS A 247 0.23 24.51 -15.40
C LYS A 247 -1.11 24.49 -16.12
N ILE A 248 -1.89 23.47 -15.78
CA ILE A 248 -3.25 23.27 -16.23
C ILE A 248 -4.08 22.91 -15.01
N LYS A 249 -5.31 23.40 -14.98
CA LYS A 249 -6.32 22.96 -14.04
C LYS A 249 -7.36 22.17 -14.82
N LEU A 250 -7.59 20.94 -14.42
CA LEU A 250 -8.54 20.03 -15.07
C LEU A 250 -9.76 19.88 -14.17
N THR A 251 -10.93 20.23 -14.68
CA THR A 251 -12.22 20.05 -14.00
C THR A 251 -13.03 19.03 -14.79
N ILE A 252 -13.40 17.94 -14.13
CA ILE A 252 -14.31 16.96 -14.73
C ILE A 252 -15.76 17.38 -14.48
N PHE A 253 -16.64 17.15 -15.45
CA PHE A 253 -18.07 17.31 -15.29
C PHE A 253 -18.76 15.96 -15.18
N LYS A 254 -19.80 15.92 -14.34
CA LYS A 254 -20.77 14.84 -14.31
C LYS A 254 -21.59 14.82 -15.63
N PRO A 255 -22.25 13.70 -15.97
CA PRO A 255 -23.13 13.62 -17.15
C PRO A 255 -24.29 14.63 -17.16
N ASP A 256 -24.70 15.16 -15.99
CA ASP A 256 -25.71 16.23 -15.87
C ASP A 256 -25.13 17.64 -16.11
N GLY A 257 -23.83 17.77 -16.37
CA GLY A 257 -23.15 19.05 -16.57
C GLY A 257 -22.67 19.74 -15.29
N ASN A 258 -22.78 19.11 -14.11
CA ASN A 258 -22.23 19.68 -12.87
C ASN A 258 -20.72 19.41 -12.73
N PRO A 259 -19.89 20.41 -12.34
CA PRO A 259 -18.46 20.21 -12.14
C PRO A 259 -18.14 19.40 -10.88
N LEU A 260 -17.11 18.56 -10.95
CA LEU A 260 -16.44 17.88 -9.82
C LEU A 260 -15.20 18.67 -9.36
N ASP A 261 -14.48 18.12 -8.37
CA ASP A 261 -13.22 18.67 -7.89
C ASP A 261 -12.20 18.83 -9.04
N SER A 262 -11.51 19.96 -9.04
CA SER A 262 -10.47 20.24 -10.02
C SER A 262 -9.11 19.69 -9.58
N VAL A 263 -8.32 19.23 -10.54
CA VAL A 263 -6.92 18.82 -10.33
C VAL A 263 -5.98 19.83 -10.95
N ASP A 264 -5.12 20.41 -10.13
CA ASP A 264 -4.02 21.23 -10.59
C ASP A 264 -2.84 20.34 -10.99
N PHE A 265 -2.40 20.47 -12.24
CA PHE A 265 -1.29 19.72 -12.79
C PHE A 265 -0.29 20.63 -13.48
N MET A 266 0.98 20.23 -13.45
CA MET A 266 2.04 20.91 -14.18
C MET A 266 2.84 19.86 -14.91
N VAL A 267 3.06 20.07 -16.21
CA VAL A 267 3.88 19.17 -17.03
C VAL A 267 5.33 19.31 -16.58
N ARG A 268 5.94 18.22 -16.08
CA ARG A 268 7.31 18.26 -15.52
C ARG A 268 8.33 17.67 -16.47
N ARG A 269 7.91 16.84 -17.43
CA ARG A 269 8.79 16.05 -18.29
C ARG A 269 8.38 16.13 -19.75
N VAL A 270 9.31 15.82 -20.65
CA VAL A 270 9.02 15.67 -22.09
C VAL A 270 8.48 14.27 -22.39
N LYS A 271 8.93 13.25 -21.64
CA LYS A 271 8.35 11.90 -21.73
C LYS A 271 6.91 11.86 -21.23
N GLU A 272 6.21 10.78 -21.54
CA GLU A 272 4.82 10.59 -21.13
C GLU A 272 4.66 10.58 -19.60
N GLU A 273 3.78 11.44 -19.09
CA GLU A 273 3.36 11.49 -17.68
C GLU A 273 1.90 11.07 -17.54
N PHE A 274 1.53 10.52 -16.38
CA PHE A 274 0.19 10.04 -16.10
C PHE A 274 -0.48 10.93 -15.07
N ILE A 275 -1.76 11.25 -15.30
CA ILE A 275 -2.63 11.90 -14.31
C ILE A 275 -3.83 10.98 -14.11
N ASP A 276 -4.08 10.61 -12.87
CA ASP A 276 -5.30 9.93 -12.48
C ASP A 276 -6.29 10.97 -11.94
N LEU A 277 -7.44 11.09 -12.59
CA LEU A 277 -8.54 11.95 -12.16
C LEU A 277 -9.65 11.08 -11.59
N GLN A 278 -9.89 11.19 -10.28
CA GLN A 278 -10.90 10.38 -9.61
C GLN A 278 -12.28 11.04 -9.70
N LEU A 279 -13.25 10.30 -10.19
CA LEU A 279 -14.66 10.65 -10.18
C LEU A 279 -15.27 10.29 -8.82
N ASN A 280 -15.74 11.28 -8.08
CA ASN A 280 -16.54 11.08 -6.86
C ASN A 280 -17.99 10.67 -7.18
N VAL A 281 -18.21 9.80 -8.16
CA VAL A 281 -19.54 9.28 -8.52
C VAL A 281 -19.54 7.75 -8.54
N ASP A 282 -20.55 7.14 -7.94
CA ASP A 282 -20.80 5.69 -7.95
C ASP A 282 -21.55 5.30 -9.22
N VAL A 283 -20.85 5.35 -10.36
CA VAL A 283 -21.44 5.01 -11.67
C VAL A 283 -21.79 3.52 -11.76
N LEU A 284 -21.33 2.71 -10.80
CA LEU A 284 -21.62 1.29 -10.73
C LEU A 284 -22.98 0.99 -10.09
N ASN A 285 -23.58 1.85 -9.24
CA ASN A 285 -24.76 1.48 -8.44
C ASN A 285 -26.07 2.22 -8.71
N GLY A 286 -26.17 3.07 -9.75
CA GLY A 286 -27.46 3.54 -10.29
C GLY A 286 -28.46 4.09 -9.25
N ARG A 287 -27.98 4.59 -8.12
CA ARG A 287 -28.80 5.25 -7.11
C ARG A 287 -28.14 6.54 -6.75
N THR A 288 -28.67 7.56 -7.36
CA THR A 288 -28.32 8.92 -7.10
C THR A 288 -29.68 9.63 -6.99
N ALA A 289 -29.90 10.35 -5.89
CA ALA A 289 -31.21 10.85 -5.51
C ALA A 289 -31.74 11.86 -6.56
N LEU A 290 -33.00 12.29 -6.43
CA LEU A 290 -33.59 13.28 -7.34
C LEU A 290 -32.62 14.49 -7.50
N ASN A 291 -32.16 14.76 -8.74
CA ASN A 291 -31.01 15.60 -9.17
C ASN A 291 -29.68 14.89 -9.52
N GLU A 292 -29.69 13.60 -9.79
CA GLU A 292 -28.50 12.91 -10.29
C GLU A 292 -28.87 11.91 -11.41
N PRO A 293 -28.30 12.05 -12.62
CA PRO A 293 -28.84 11.45 -13.83
C PRO A 293 -28.57 9.94 -13.89
N ASN A 294 -29.63 9.17 -14.13
CA ASN A 294 -29.57 7.75 -14.39
C ASN A 294 -28.99 7.48 -15.79
N ILE A 295 -27.89 6.72 -15.86
CA ILE A 295 -27.48 6.05 -17.10
C ILE A 295 -28.18 4.68 -17.08
N SER A 296 -29.16 4.50 -17.96
CA SER A 296 -30.01 3.32 -18.10
C SER A 296 -29.28 2.11 -18.73
N ARG A 297 -27.97 1.97 -18.52
CA ARG A 297 -27.17 0.87 -19.03
C ARG A 297 -25.93 0.62 -18.15
N ARG A 298 -25.91 -0.48 -17.40
CA ARG A 298 -24.67 -1.04 -16.83
C ARG A 298 -23.96 -1.80 -17.95
N ILE A 299 -22.74 -1.41 -18.32
CA ILE A 299 -21.96 -2.10 -19.36
C ILE A 299 -20.59 -2.52 -18.83
N GLU A 300 -20.34 -3.81 -19.05
CA GLU A 300 -19.11 -4.60 -19.07
C GLU A 300 -17.78 -3.84 -19.16
N ASP A 301 -16.96 -4.03 -18.13
CA ASP A 301 -15.53 -3.71 -18.12
C ASP A 301 -14.81 -4.54 -19.22
N SER A 302 -14.43 -3.91 -20.33
CA SER A 302 -13.72 -4.58 -21.43
C SER A 302 -12.19 -4.61 -21.20
N ILE A 303 -11.72 -5.66 -20.53
CA ILE A 303 -10.37 -6.21 -20.73
C ILE A 303 -10.57 -7.58 -21.37
N SER A 304 -10.04 -7.79 -22.57
CA SER A 304 -10.12 -9.10 -23.23
C SER A 304 -9.47 -10.17 -22.33
N GLY A 305 -10.26 -11.18 -21.92
CA GLY A 305 -9.79 -12.29 -21.11
C GLY A 305 -9.96 -12.13 -19.58
N GLU A 306 -10.94 -11.37 -19.10
CA GLU A 306 -11.31 -11.35 -17.68
C GLU A 306 -12.67 -12.05 -17.50
N ILE A 307 -12.75 -13.15 -16.73
CA ILE A 307 -14.01 -13.86 -16.43
C ILE A 307 -14.70 -13.21 -15.21
N ILE A 308 -13.94 -13.00 -14.14
CA ILE A 308 -14.42 -12.43 -12.89
C ILE A 308 -13.89 -11.01 -12.78
N SER A 309 -14.78 -10.02 -12.71
CA SER A 309 -14.38 -8.61 -12.55
C SER A 309 -13.89 -8.29 -11.14
N LEU A 310 -13.02 -7.28 -11.02
CA LEU A 310 -12.56 -6.79 -9.72
C LEU A 310 -13.71 -6.28 -8.84
N SER A 311 -14.68 -5.60 -9.45
CA SER A 311 -15.86 -5.10 -8.75
C SER A 311 -16.74 -6.23 -8.24
N PHE A 312 -16.94 -7.31 -9.02
CA PHE A 312 -17.60 -8.52 -8.56
C PHE A 312 -16.87 -9.14 -7.38
N PHE A 313 -15.55 -9.34 -7.53
CA PHE A 313 -14.73 -9.98 -6.52
C PHE A 313 -14.81 -9.23 -5.18
N LYS A 314 -14.70 -7.89 -5.21
CA LYS A 314 -14.78 -7.05 -4.01
C LYS A 314 -16.17 -7.04 -3.38
N GLU A 315 -17.24 -7.11 -4.17
CA GLU A 315 -18.61 -7.18 -3.63
C GLU A 315 -18.84 -8.50 -2.88
N VAL A 316 -18.35 -9.61 -3.44
CA VAL A 316 -18.52 -10.93 -2.83
C VAL A 316 -17.56 -11.15 -1.65
N TYR A 317 -16.30 -10.76 -1.77
CA TYR A 317 -15.25 -11.14 -0.81
C TYR A 317 -14.68 -9.99 0.03
N GLY A 318 -15.04 -8.75 -0.30
CA GLY A 318 -14.50 -7.53 0.31
C GLY A 318 -13.20 -7.05 -0.34
N ALA A 319 -12.74 -5.89 0.09
CA ALA A 319 -11.50 -5.25 -0.38
C ALA A 319 -10.29 -5.45 0.56
N LYS A 320 -10.42 -6.32 1.57
CA LYS A 320 -9.32 -6.62 2.50
C LYS A 320 -8.15 -7.29 1.77
N LYS A 321 -6.96 -7.19 2.36
CA LYS A 321 -5.81 -7.98 1.92
C LYS A 321 -6.07 -9.48 2.12
N LEU A 322 -5.52 -10.27 1.22
CA LEU A 322 -5.68 -11.71 1.16
C LEU A 322 -4.38 -12.40 1.62
N PHE A 323 -4.52 -13.63 2.11
CA PHE A 323 -3.45 -14.54 2.53
C PHE A 323 -2.50 -13.98 3.60
N TRP A 324 -2.98 -13.04 4.41
CA TRP A 324 -2.20 -12.32 5.42
C TRP A 324 -1.86 -13.14 6.68
N ARG A 325 -2.50 -14.30 6.90
CA ARG A 325 -2.22 -15.16 8.06
C ARG A 325 -1.09 -16.14 7.76
N ASN A 326 -0.15 -16.22 8.71
CA ASN A 326 1.04 -17.09 8.82
C ASN A 326 2.34 -16.58 8.15
N GLU A 327 3.42 -16.69 8.92
CA GLU A 327 4.81 -16.81 8.45
C GLU A 327 5.28 -18.25 8.73
N MET A 328 5.71 -18.99 7.72
CA MET A 328 6.40 -20.27 7.91
C MET A 328 7.64 -20.27 7.02
N ASN A 329 8.82 -20.47 7.60
CA ASN A 329 10.13 -20.26 6.98
C ASN A 329 10.52 -18.79 6.70
N GLY A 330 10.09 -17.85 7.57
CA GLY A 330 10.53 -16.45 7.54
C GLY A 330 10.02 -15.63 6.34
N ARG A 331 8.98 -16.12 5.66
CA ARG A 331 8.32 -15.42 4.56
C ARG A 331 6.80 -15.53 4.74
N PRO A 332 6.05 -14.42 4.78
CA PRO A 332 4.60 -14.47 4.77
C PRO A 332 4.10 -15.06 3.45
N THR A 333 3.02 -15.85 3.48
CA THR A 333 2.21 -16.04 2.28
C THR A 333 1.76 -14.64 1.86
N LYS A 334 2.09 -14.23 0.63
CA LYS A 334 2.10 -12.83 0.19
C LYS A 334 0.91 -12.03 0.74
N ASP A 335 1.22 -10.93 1.42
CA ASP A 335 0.33 -9.82 1.73
C ASP A 335 -0.21 -9.22 0.43
N THR A 336 -1.16 -9.93 -0.20
CA THR A 336 -1.62 -9.65 -1.57
C THR A 336 -2.94 -8.92 -1.52
N THR A 337 -3.21 -8.14 -2.56
CA THR A 337 -4.51 -7.47 -2.71
C THR A 337 -5.40 -8.20 -3.72
N PRO A 338 -6.72 -7.98 -3.72
CA PRO A 338 -7.61 -8.46 -4.80
C PRO A 338 -7.11 -8.12 -6.20
N GLU A 339 -6.53 -6.93 -6.40
CA GLU A 339 -5.96 -6.46 -7.68
C GLU A 339 -4.79 -7.31 -8.16
N GLN A 340 -4.03 -7.90 -7.24
CA GLN A 340 -2.89 -8.76 -7.55
C GLN A 340 -3.32 -10.22 -7.74
N PHE A 341 -4.30 -10.68 -6.96
CA PHE A 341 -4.77 -12.06 -7.00
C PHE A 341 -5.66 -12.34 -8.21
N LEU A 342 -6.59 -11.43 -8.51
CA LEU A 342 -7.62 -11.65 -9.52
C LEU A 342 -7.09 -11.87 -10.94
N PRO A 343 -6.05 -11.16 -11.43
CA PRO A 343 -5.47 -11.47 -12.74
C PRO A 343 -4.92 -12.89 -12.84
N VAL A 344 -4.35 -13.41 -11.74
CA VAL A 344 -3.85 -14.79 -11.68
C VAL A 344 -5.01 -15.78 -11.71
N LEU A 345 -6.06 -15.52 -10.94
CA LEU A 345 -7.28 -16.34 -10.93
C LEU A 345 -7.90 -16.43 -12.33
N ASN A 346 -8.18 -15.29 -12.97
CA ASN A 346 -8.78 -15.24 -14.30
C ASN A 346 -7.93 -15.93 -15.36
N LYS A 347 -6.60 -15.70 -15.34
CA LYS A 347 -5.68 -16.36 -16.27
C LYS A 347 -5.75 -17.89 -16.18
N VAL A 348 -5.80 -18.43 -14.97
CA VAL A 348 -5.87 -19.88 -14.76
C VAL A 348 -7.25 -20.43 -15.12
N LEU A 349 -8.33 -19.74 -14.74
CA LEU A 349 -9.69 -20.15 -15.12
C LEU A 349 -9.84 -20.23 -16.65
N LEU A 350 -9.31 -19.26 -17.40
CA LEU A 350 -9.28 -19.30 -18.86
C LEU A 350 -8.41 -20.45 -19.40
N LYS A 351 -7.22 -20.65 -18.84
CA LYS A 351 -6.32 -21.75 -19.23
C LYS A 351 -7.00 -23.12 -19.16
N TYR A 352 -7.90 -23.31 -18.21
CA TYR A 352 -8.63 -24.57 -17.99
C TYR A 352 -10.09 -24.53 -18.47
N ASN A 353 -10.48 -23.51 -19.24
CA ASN A 353 -11.84 -23.34 -19.77
C ASN A 353 -12.93 -23.40 -18.68
N MET A 354 -12.63 -22.91 -17.47
CA MET A 354 -13.60 -22.78 -16.38
C MET A 354 -14.36 -21.46 -16.53
N THR A 355 -15.30 -21.40 -17.47
CA THR A 355 -16.07 -20.19 -17.79
C THR A 355 -17.56 -20.32 -17.46
N GLU A 356 -18.06 -21.53 -17.23
CA GLU A 356 -19.49 -21.78 -17.04
C GLU A 356 -19.99 -21.27 -15.68
N LYS A 357 -21.11 -20.53 -15.73
CA LYS A 357 -21.69 -19.77 -14.62
C LYS A 357 -21.81 -20.58 -13.33
N LEU A 358 -22.51 -21.71 -13.37
CA LEU A 358 -22.78 -22.50 -12.16
C LEU A 358 -21.53 -23.25 -11.66
N ILE A 359 -20.62 -23.64 -12.55
CA ILE A 359 -19.34 -24.25 -12.15
C ILE A 359 -18.50 -23.24 -11.39
N LEU A 360 -18.38 -22.01 -11.90
CA LEU A 360 -17.68 -20.94 -11.22
C LEU A 360 -18.31 -20.62 -9.86
N CYS A 361 -19.63 -20.53 -9.77
CA CYS A 361 -20.31 -20.30 -8.49
C CYS A 361 -19.94 -21.34 -7.44
N HIS A 362 -19.95 -22.63 -7.82
CA HIS A 362 -19.54 -23.71 -6.94
C HIS A 362 -18.06 -23.63 -6.59
N PHE A 363 -17.17 -23.54 -7.58
CA PHE A 363 -15.73 -23.50 -7.38
C PHE A 363 -15.32 -22.36 -6.43
N LEU A 364 -15.81 -21.16 -6.70
CA LEU A 364 -15.52 -19.96 -5.92
C LEU A 364 -16.01 -20.06 -4.46
N ALA A 365 -17.17 -20.68 -4.21
CA ALA A 365 -17.67 -20.92 -2.87
C ALA A 365 -16.78 -21.91 -2.10
N GLN A 366 -16.30 -22.96 -2.77
CA GLN A 366 -15.43 -23.96 -2.15
C GLN A 366 -14.07 -23.35 -1.78
N ILE A 367 -13.39 -22.72 -2.73
CA ILE A 367 -12.04 -22.19 -2.48
C ILE A 367 -12.04 -21.13 -1.38
N TYR A 368 -13.04 -20.25 -1.32
CA TYR A 368 -13.09 -19.22 -0.30
C TYR A 368 -13.15 -19.81 1.10
N HIS A 369 -13.95 -20.87 1.29
CA HIS A 369 -14.07 -21.55 2.57
C HIS A 369 -12.80 -22.34 2.93
N GLU A 370 -12.25 -23.12 1.99
CA GLU A 370 -11.09 -23.99 2.26
C GLU A 370 -9.84 -23.20 2.69
N CYS A 371 -9.66 -21.98 2.18
CA CYS A 371 -8.49 -21.15 2.50
C CYS A 371 -8.76 -20.11 3.61
N ASP A 372 -9.73 -20.40 4.48
CA ASP A 372 -10.16 -19.53 5.58
C ASP A 372 -10.47 -18.11 5.09
N HIS A 373 -11.47 -17.95 4.22
CA HIS A 373 -11.93 -16.64 3.76
C HIS A 373 -10.85 -15.83 3.04
N PHE A 374 -10.02 -16.52 2.25
CA PHE A 374 -8.78 -16.01 1.66
C PHE A 374 -7.82 -15.42 2.70
N ASN A 375 -7.77 -15.94 3.93
CA ASN A 375 -6.82 -15.47 4.95
C ASN A 375 -5.49 -16.25 4.92
N THR A 376 -5.46 -17.51 4.46
CA THR A 376 -4.23 -18.33 4.45
C THR A 376 -4.21 -19.29 3.25
N LEU A 377 -3.01 -19.62 2.77
CA LEU A 377 -2.80 -20.73 1.80
C LEU A 377 -2.27 -21.99 2.47
N ILE A 378 -2.15 -22.01 3.79
CA ILE A 378 -1.57 -23.13 4.54
C ILE A 378 -2.42 -23.45 5.76
N GLU A 379 -2.64 -24.73 5.98
CA GLU A 379 -3.33 -25.26 7.14
C GLU A 379 -2.62 -24.84 8.44
N TYR A 380 -3.41 -24.40 9.42
CA TYR A 380 -2.93 -24.00 10.74
C TYR A 380 -2.34 -25.15 11.55
N ALA A 381 -2.84 -26.38 11.33
CA ALA A 381 -2.32 -27.55 12.02
C ALA A 381 -0.84 -27.78 11.68
N SER A 382 -0.10 -28.37 12.61
CA SER A 382 1.32 -28.67 12.40
C SER A 382 1.55 -29.83 11.42
N GLY A 383 0.49 -30.56 11.05
CA GLY A 383 0.58 -31.80 10.26
C GLY A 383 1.03 -33.04 11.05
N LYS A 384 1.22 -32.91 12.37
CA LYS A 384 1.60 -34.04 13.26
C LYS A 384 0.58 -35.18 13.23
N ASP A 385 -0.69 -34.83 13.09
CA ASP A 385 -1.82 -35.77 12.97
C ASP A 385 -1.83 -36.59 11.66
N TYR A 386 -0.93 -36.26 10.73
CA TYR A 386 -0.71 -36.95 9.46
C TYR A 386 0.65 -37.67 9.40
N ASP A 387 1.42 -37.62 10.49
CA ASP A 387 2.78 -38.13 10.54
C ASP A 387 2.82 -39.52 11.15
N ILE A 388 3.41 -40.48 10.43
CA ILE A 388 3.50 -41.87 10.86
C ILE A 388 4.25 -42.04 12.19
N SER A 389 5.16 -41.11 12.53
CA SER A 389 5.91 -41.13 13.79
C SER A 389 5.02 -40.99 15.02
N ASN A 390 3.86 -40.32 14.90
CA ASN A 390 2.91 -40.16 16.02
C ASN A 390 1.90 -41.30 16.12
N PHE A 391 1.88 -42.23 15.16
CA PHE A 391 0.94 -43.34 15.11
C PHE A 391 1.70 -44.66 14.92
N PRO A 392 2.49 -45.13 15.90
CA PRO A 392 3.24 -46.39 15.80
C PRO A 392 2.32 -47.61 15.66
N GLN A 393 2.86 -48.78 15.30
CA GLN A 393 2.05 -49.98 15.06
C GLN A 393 1.18 -50.41 16.26
N SER A 394 1.65 -50.16 17.48
CA SER A 394 0.93 -50.48 18.73
C SER A 394 -0.45 -49.80 18.84
N VAL A 395 -0.67 -48.66 18.18
CA VAL A 395 -2.01 -48.01 18.17
C VAL A 395 -3.09 -48.86 17.50
N CYS A 396 -2.68 -49.90 16.77
CA CYS A 396 -3.55 -50.89 16.12
C CYS A 396 -3.75 -52.20 16.91
N GLU A 397 -3.25 -52.31 18.14
CA GLU A 397 -3.62 -53.41 19.04
C GLU A 397 -5.15 -53.48 19.21
N VAL A 398 -5.81 -52.32 19.29
CA VAL A 398 -7.26 -52.20 19.16
C VAL A 398 -7.62 -51.83 17.71
N GLN A 399 -7.95 -52.83 16.90
CA GLN A 399 -8.11 -52.69 15.43
C GLN A 399 -9.13 -51.64 14.97
N LYS A 400 -10.18 -51.38 15.76
CA LYS A 400 -11.24 -50.41 15.44
C LYS A 400 -11.04 -49.03 16.08
N SER A 401 -9.91 -48.81 16.78
CA SER A 401 -9.63 -47.53 17.43
C SER A 401 -9.50 -46.39 16.41
N ARG A 402 -9.80 -45.15 16.83
CA ARG A 402 -9.60 -43.96 15.99
C ARG A 402 -8.13 -43.82 15.56
N ALA A 403 -7.20 -44.10 16.46
CA ALA A 403 -5.77 -44.04 16.19
C ALA A 403 -5.34 -45.08 15.15
N CYS A 404 -5.84 -46.33 15.24
CA CYS A 404 -5.55 -47.35 14.23
C CYS A 404 -6.11 -46.99 12.85
N ARG A 405 -7.35 -46.49 12.78
CA ARG A 405 -7.94 -46.00 11.51
C ARG A 405 -7.11 -44.87 10.92
N ARG A 406 -6.64 -43.92 11.74
CA ARG A 406 -5.75 -42.84 11.29
C ARG A 406 -4.40 -43.38 10.79
N ARG A 407 -3.76 -44.32 11.50
CA ARG A 407 -2.53 -44.98 11.03
C ARG A 407 -2.72 -45.62 9.65
N LYS A 408 -3.78 -46.41 9.48
CA LYS A 408 -4.11 -47.05 8.20
C LYS A 408 -4.28 -46.03 7.09
N GLN A 409 -4.96 -44.91 7.37
CA GLN A 409 -5.12 -43.80 6.43
C GLN A 409 -3.78 -43.11 6.07
N ILE A 410 -2.93 -42.80 7.05
CA ILE A 410 -1.60 -42.20 6.84
C ILE A 410 -0.78 -43.06 5.86
N ILE A 411 -0.79 -44.38 6.06
CA ILE A 411 -0.08 -45.33 5.18
C ILE A 411 -0.71 -45.38 3.80
N SER A 412 -2.05 -45.51 3.69
CA SER A 412 -2.72 -45.59 2.39
C SER A 412 -2.56 -44.31 1.56
N GLU A 413 -2.42 -43.17 2.23
CA GLU A 413 -2.22 -41.87 1.60
C GLU A 413 -0.74 -41.52 1.38
N GLY A 414 0.16 -42.48 1.66
CA GLY A 414 1.58 -42.42 1.28
C GLY A 414 2.51 -41.69 2.24
N ASN A 415 2.03 -41.21 3.39
CA ASN A 415 2.85 -40.57 4.42
C ASN A 415 3.59 -41.62 5.26
N THR A 416 4.50 -42.37 4.64
CA THR A 416 5.14 -43.55 5.25
C THR A 416 6.49 -43.26 5.92
N LYS A 417 6.98 -42.01 5.85
CA LYS A 417 8.23 -41.60 6.51
C LYS A 417 7.97 -40.53 7.59
N PRO A 418 8.71 -40.55 8.71
CA PRO A 418 8.69 -39.44 9.66
C PRO A 418 8.96 -38.10 8.96
N GLY A 419 8.17 -37.07 9.28
CA GLY A 419 8.22 -35.76 8.63
C GLY A 419 7.29 -35.61 7.42
N ASP A 420 6.76 -36.69 6.85
CA ASP A 420 5.80 -36.61 5.74
C ASP A 420 4.51 -35.87 6.15
N GLY A 421 4.10 -35.96 7.42
CA GLY A 421 2.89 -35.30 7.91
C GLY A 421 2.95 -33.76 7.80
N PRO A 422 3.89 -33.10 8.48
CA PRO A 422 4.14 -31.67 8.31
C PRO A 422 4.48 -31.27 6.87
N LYS A 423 5.19 -32.14 6.12
CA LYS A 423 5.56 -31.85 4.73
C LYS A 423 4.35 -31.82 3.79
N TYR A 424 3.40 -32.74 3.91
CA TYR A 424 2.23 -32.84 3.01
C TYR A 424 0.91 -32.46 3.68
N LYS A 425 0.94 -31.53 4.64
CA LYS A 425 -0.25 -30.88 5.20
C LYS A 425 -0.96 -29.96 4.19
N GLY A 426 -2.14 -29.47 4.54
CA GLY A 426 -2.98 -28.66 3.67
C GLY A 426 -2.25 -27.41 3.12
N ARG A 427 -2.21 -27.28 1.79
CA ARG A 427 -1.71 -26.08 1.08
C ARG A 427 -2.56 -25.71 -0.14
N GLY A 428 -2.46 -24.45 -0.56
CA GLY A 428 -3.18 -23.89 -1.70
C GLY A 428 -4.64 -23.57 -1.39
N LEU A 429 -5.39 -23.16 -2.41
CA LEU A 429 -6.75 -22.64 -2.20
C LEU A 429 -7.77 -23.71 -1.79
N ILE A 430 -7.51 -24.99 -2.07
CA ILE A 430 -8.38 -26.12 -1.69
C ILE A 430 -7.77 -27.01 -0.60
N GLN A 431 -6.63 -26.61 -0.02
CA GLN A 431 -5.92 -27.33 1.03
C GLN A 431 -5.55 -28.78 0.64
N LEU A 432 -4.81 -28.93 -0.47
CA LEU A 432 -4.27 -30.24 -0.89
C LEU A 432 -3.45 -30.85 0.25
N THR A 433 -3.81 -32.08 0.60
CA THR A 433 -3.28 -32.82 1.77
C THR A 433 -2.93 -34.23 1.34
N TRP A 434 -1.93 -34.82 2.00
CA TRP A 434 -1.34 -36.14 1.77
C TRP A 434 -0.35 -36.25 0.62
N LYS A 435 0.72 -37.04 0.82
CA LYS A 435 1.74 -37.28 -0.20
C LYS A 435 1.16 -37.85 -1.50
N SER A 436 0.17 -38.74 -1.40
CA SER A 436 -0.55 -39.31 -2.55
C SER A 436 -1.13 -38.21 -3.45
N ALA A 437 -1.75 -37.17 -2.87
CA ALA A 437 -2.34 -36.06 -3.60
C ALA A 437 -1.27 -35.16 -4.24
N TYR A 438 -0.17 -34.90 -3.54
CA TYR A 438 0.95 -34.14 -4.09
C TYR A 438 1.63 -34.88 -5.26
N ILE A 439 1.76 -36.21 -5.19
CA ILE A 439 2.26 -37.03 -6.31
C ILE A 439 1.31 -36.93 -7.51
N LYS A 440 0.01 -37.07 -7.29
CA LYS A 440 -1.00 -36.93 -8.36
C LYS A 440 -0.93 -35.56 -9.02
N TYR A 441 -0.80 -34.48 -8.23
CA TYR A 441 -0.66 -33.14 -8.79
C TYR A 441 0.66 -32.93 -9.52
N LYS A 442 1.79 -33.46 -9.02
CA LYS A 442 3.07 -33.44 -9.72
C LYS A 442 2.97 -34.11 -11.09
N ASN A 443 2.34 -35.28 -11.15
CA ASN A 443 2.17 -36.01 -12.40
C ASN A 443 1.30 -35.25 -13.40
N TYR A 444 0.29 -34.53 -12.91
CA TYR A 444 -0.58 -33.69 -13.74
C TYR A 444 0.11 -32.42 -14.24
N SER A 445 0.76 -31.68 -13.35
CA SER A 445 1.30 -30.34 -13.62
C SER A 445 2.74 -30.33 -14.12
N GLY A 446 3.48 -31.42 -13.92
CA GLY A 446 4.95 -31.47 -14.09
C GLY A 446 5.73 -30.75 -12.99
N LEU A 447 5.05 -30.07 -12.04
CA LEU A 447 5.68 -29.31 -10.96
C LEU A 447 6.15 -30.24 -9.84
N ASP A 448 7.41 -30.13 -9.42
CA ASP A 448 7.96 -30.98 -8.35
C ASP A 448 7.54 -30.55 -6.93
N VAL A 449 6.23 -30.55 -6.70
CA VAL A 449 5.61 -30.25 -5.39
C VAL A 449 5.87 -31.34 -4.34
N VAL A 450 6.32 -32.53 -4.75
CA VAL A 450 6.65 -33.61 -3.82
C VAL A 450 7.95 -33.29 -3.10
N THR A 451 8.96 -32.81 -3.83
CA THR A 451 10.20 -32.33 -3.21
C THR A 451 9.96 -30.97 -2.55
N ASN A 452 9.29 -30.05 -3.25
CA ASN A 452 9.10 -28.65 -2.86
C ASN A 452 7.61 -28.31 -2.59
N SER A 453 7.06 -28.86 -1.50
CA SER A 453 5.63 -28.72 -1.15
C SER A 453 5.17 -27.27 -0.99
N ASP A 454 6.04 -26.37 -0.58
CA ASP A 454 5.72 -24.96 -0.33
C ASP A 454 5.43 -24.16 -1.62
N LEU A 455 5.69 -24.73 -2.80
CA LEU A 455 5.31 -24.10 -4.07
C LEU A 455 3.81 -23.78 -4.15
N LEU A 456 2.96 -24.60 -3.50
CA LEU A 456 1.51 -24.41 -3.48
C LEU A 456 1.03 -23.24 -2.62
N CYS A 457 1.90 -22.66 -1.79
CA CYS A 457 1.57 -21.50 -0.95
C CYS A 457 2.46 -20.28 -1.20
N ASN A 458 3.61 -20.46 -1.87
CA ASN A 458 4.55 -19.37 -2.17
C ASN A 458 4.29 -18.73 -3.56
N ASP A 459 3.62 -19.43 -4.46
CA ASP A 459 3.25 -18.94 -5.79
C ASP A 459 1.72 -18.97 -5.98
N LEU A 460 1.12 -17.81 -6.29
CA LEU A 460 -0.31 -17.69 -6.49
C LEU A 460 -0.80 -18.48 -7.71
N SER A 461 0.00 -18.60 -8.76
CA SER A 461 -0.37 -19.35 -9.96
C SER A 461 -0.50 -20.83 -9.61
N HIS A 462 0.50 -21.40 -8.91
CA HIS A 462 0.43 -22.80 -8.46
C HIS A 462 -0.70 -23.03 -7.44
N ALA A 463 -0.98 -22.07 -6.56
CA ALA A 463 -2.09 -22.14 -5.62
C ALA A 463 -3.46 -22.21 -6.32
N VAL A 464 -3.65 -21.44 -7.40
CA VAL A 464 -4.89 -21.46 -8.20
C VAL A 464 -4.95 -22.70 -9.09
N GLU A 465 -3.87 -23.02 -9.81
CA GLU A 465 -3.84 -24.18 -10.73
C GLU A 465 -4.09 -25.49 -10.00
N SER A 466 -3.50 -25.66 -8.81
CA SER A 466 -3.73 -26.85 -7.99
C SER A 466 -5.18 -26.96 -7.51
N ALA A 467 -5.85 -25.84 -7.24
CA ALA A 467 -7.25 -25.84 -6.84
C ALA A 467 -8.19 -26.15 -8.01
N VAL A 468 -7.93 -25.59 -9.20
CA VAL A 468 -8.67 -25.92 -10.43
C VAL A 468 -8.52 -27.40 -10.78
N TRP A 469 -7.29 -27.91 -10.81
CA TRP A 469 -7.04 -29.34 -11.02
C TRP A 469 -7.76 -30.20 -9.98
N ALA A 470 -7.67 -29.80 -8.70
CA ALA A 470 -8.27 -30.59 -7.64
C ALA A 470 -9.80 -30.64 -7.77
N PHE A 471 -10.43 -29.52 -8.14
CA PHE A 471 -11.87 -29.44 -8.33
C PHE A 471 -12.33 -30.26 -9.56
N ASN A 472 -11.69 -30.08 -10.71
CA ASN A 472 -12.09 -30.72 -11.97
C ASN A 472 -11.68 -32.20 -12.04
N GLU A 473 -10.40 -32.51 -11.78
CA GLU A 473 -9.84 -33.82 -12.08
C GLU A 473 -9.76 -34.71 -10.83
N PHE A 474 -9.19 -34.17 -9.73
CA PHE A 474 -8.90 -35.01 -8.57
C PHE A 474 -10.15 -35.39 -7.77
N LYS A 475 -11.05 -34.43 -7.61
CA LYS A 475 -12.32 -34.59 -6.89
C LYS A 475 -13.50 -34.82 -7.83
N ASN A 476 -13.33 -34.54 -9.12
CA ASN A 476 -14.38 -34.66 -10.13
C ASN A 476 -15.67 -33.95 -9.71
N ALA A 477 -15.50 -32.73 -9.18
CA ALA A 477 -16.57 -31.92 -8.60
C ALA A 477 -17.32 -31.12 -9.68
N ASP A 478 -16.64 -30.73 -10.75
CA ASP A 478 -17.26 -30.10 -11.92
C ASP A 478 -18.26 -31.05 -12.59
N THR A 479 -17.93 -32.34 -12.74
CA THR A 479 -18.88 -33.34 -13.26
C THR A 479 -20.10 -33.50 -12.35
N LEU A 480 -19.94 -33.39 -11.03
CA LEU A 480 -21.09 -33.37 -10.11
C LEU A 480 -21.97 -32.14 -10.30
N VAL A 481 -21.37 -30.99 -10.61
CA VAL A 481 -22.11 -29.78 -10.96
C VAL A 481 -22.86 -30.01 -12.27
N ARG A 482 -22.20 -30.47 -13.33
CA ARG A 482 -22.81 -30.78 -14.63
C ARG A 482 -23.96 -31.77 -14.52
N ASN A 483 -23.80 -32.85 -13.77
CA ASN A 483 -24.86 -33.83 -13.57
C ASN A 483 -25.99 -33.32 -12.66
N GLY A 484 -25.74 -32.23 -11.91
CA GLY A 484 -26.71 -31.59 -11.05
C GLY A 484 -27.61 -30.59 -11.76
N TYR A 485 -27.26 -30.16 -12.98
CA TYR A 485 -28.01 -29.16 -13.74
C TYR A 485 -28.19 -29.63 -15.18
N THR A 486 -29.40 -29.53 -15.71
CA THR A 486 -29.68 -29.87 -17.12
C THR A 486 -29.10 -28.85 -18.10
N ASP A 487 -28.95 -27.61 -17.66
CA ASP A 487 -28.38 -26.47 -18.39
C ASP A 487 -27.67 -25.57 -17.38
N LEU A 488 -26.40 -25.22 -17.63
CA LEU A 488 -25.59 -24.44 -16.69
C LEU A 488 -25.90 -22.94 -16.70
N ASP A 489 -26.68 -22.48 -17.68
CA ASP A 489 -27.12 -21.08 -17.79
C ASP A 489 -28.59 -20.87 -17.42
N ALA A 490 -29.36 -21.93 -17.24
CA ALA A 490 -30.74 -21.87 -16.79
C ALA A 490 -30.89 -21.34 -15.34
N THR A 491 -32.12 -20.97 -14.99
CA THR A 491 -32.50 -20.56 -13.64
C THR A 491 -33.08 -21.76 -12.89
N TYR A 492 -32.66 -21.96 -11.64
CA TYR A 492 -33.15 -23.03 -10.78
C TYR A 492 -33.66 -22.47 -9.45
N THR A 493 -34.43 -23.28 -8.73
CA THR A 493 -34.86 -22.92 -7.37
C THR A 493 -33.72 -23.05 -6.38
N ASP A 494 -33.79 -22.29 -5.28
CA ASP A 494 -32.80 -22.35 -4.20
C ASP A 494 -32.69 -23.77 -3.63
N SER A 495 -33.81 -24.47 -3.50
CA SER A 495 -33.85 -25.87 -3.06
C SER A 495 -33.04 -26.79 -3.99
N HIS A 496 -33.09 -26.57 -5.30
CA HIS A 496 -32.30 -27.34 -6.27
C HIS A 496 -30.80 -27.06 -6.12
N HIS A 497 -30.42 -25.78 -6.04
CA HIS A 497 -29.04 -25.37 -5.81
C HIS A 497 -28.46 -25.99 -4.52
N LEU A 498 -29.23 -26.00 -3.44
CA LEU A 498 -28.83 -26.57 -2.16
C LEU A 498 -28.47 -28.06 -2.24
N VAL A 499 -29.17 -28.84 -3.07
CA VAL A 499 -28.87 -30.26 -3.29
C VAL A 499 -27.52 -30.43 -3.97
N VAL A 500 -27.25 -29.63 -5.01
CA VAL A 500 -25.98 -29.70 -5.75
C VAL A 500 -24.81 -29.24 -4.88
N VAL A 501 -24.97 -28.13 -4.13
CA VAL A 501 -23.93 -27.61 -3.23
C VAL A 501 -23.58 -28.63 -2.14
N ASP A 502 -24.56 -29.35 -1.59
CA ASP A 502 -24.33 -30.41 -0.62
C ASP A 502 -23.48 -31.55 -1.20
N LYS A 503 -23.85 -32.05 -2.39
CA LYS A 503 -23.10 -33.11 -3.08
C LYS A 503 -21.65 -32.69 -3.37
N VAL A 504 -21.45 -31.48 -3.90
CA VAL A 504 -20.12 -30.93 -4.20
C VAL A 504 -19.30 -30.76 -2.92
N SER A 505 -19.88 -30.19 -1.86
CA SER A 505 -19.17 -29.95 -0.60
C SER A 505 -18.73 -31.24 0.09
N ARG A 506 -19.57 -32.28 0.08
CA ARG A 506 -19.19 -33.61 0.59
C ARG A 506 -18.06 -34.25 -0.21
N ARG A 507 -18.00 -34.00 -1.53
CA ARG A 507 -16.91 -34.50 -2.37
C ARG A 507 -15.59 -33.81 -2.06
N ILE A 508 -15.61 -32.49 -1.85
CA ILE A 508 -14.40 -31.71 -1.53
C ILE A 508 -13.88 -32.07 -0.13
N ASN A 509 -14.73 -31.99 0.90
CA ASN A 509 -14.32 -32.09 2.31
C ASN A 509 -14.52 -33.49 2.94
N GLY A 510 -15.16 -34.43 2.25
CA GLY A 510 -15.45 -35.77 2.79
C GLY A 510 -16.52 -35.81 3.90
N GLY A 511 -17.22 -34.70 4.14
CA GLY A 511 -18.21 -34.56 5.21
C GLY A 511 -19.04 -33.27 5.12
N ILE A 512 -19.73 -32.91 6.20
CA ILE A 512 -20.61 -31.71 6.27
C ILE A 512 -19.98 -30.50 6.96
N ASN A 513 -18.73 -30.62 7.41
CA ASN A 513 -18.03 -29.52 8.07
C ASN A 513 -17.93 -28.34 7.10
N GLY A 514 -18.40 -27.17 7.54
CA GLY A 514 -18.44 -25.95 6.71
C GLY A 514 -19.57 -25.89 5.68
N LEU A 515 -20.46 -26.89 5.59
CA LEU A 515 -21.51 -26.94 4.57
C LEU A 515 -22.47 -25.73 4.62
N ALA A 516 -22.87 -25.30 5.81
CA ALA A 516 -23.78 -24.16 5.97
C ALA A 516 -23.17 -22.87 5.40
N GLU A 517 -21.86 -22.67 5.61
CA GLU A 517 -21.15 -21.52 5.11
C GLU A 517 -21.01 -21.57 3.58
N ARG A 518 -20.65 -22.72 3.02
CA ARG A 518 -20.56 -22.93 1.57
C ARG A 518 -21.89 -22.69 0.86
N LYS A 519 -23.01 -23.11 1.46
CA LYS A 519 -24.36 -22.79 0.96
C LYS A 519 -24.62 -21.29 0.93
N LYS A 520 -24.31 -20.59 2.03
CA LYS A 520 -24.46 -19.13 2.12
C LYS A 520 -23.58 -18.40 1.09
N LEU A 521 -22.34 -18.83 0.93
CA LEU A 521 -21.40 -18.26 -0.03
C LEU A 521 -21.84 -18.51 -1.47
N PHE A 522 -22.27 -19.73 -1.79
CA PHE A 522 -22.81 -20.07 -3.10
C PHE A 522 -23.94 -19.11 -3.50
N PHE A 523 -24.92 -18.90 -2.61
CA PHE A 523 -25.99 -17.95 -2.89
C PHE A 523 -25.50 -16.51 -2.98
N LYS A 524 -24.56 -16.09 -2.12
CA LYS A 524 -23.98 -14.75 -2.23
C LYS A 524 -23.37 -14.51 -3.62
N ILE A 525 -22.60 -15.48 -4.11
CA ILE A 525 -21.95 -15.46 -5.42
C ILE A 525 -23.01 -15.47 -6.53
N LEU A 526 -23.94 -16.44 -6.50
CA LEU A 526 -24.98 -16.60 -7.52
C LEU A 526 -25.86 -15.35 -7.65
N ARG A 527 -26.31 -14.77 -6.53
CA ARG A 527 -27.11 -13.55 -6.56
C ARG A 527 -26.34 -12.37 -7.14
N GLU A 528 -25.04 -12.29 -6.90
CA GLU A 528 -24.21 -11.24 -7.48
C GLU A 528 -23.97 -11.43 -8.98
N VAL A 529 -23.87 -12.68 -9.44
CA VAL A 529 -23.83 -13.03 -10.86
C VAL A 529 -25.13 -12.67 -11.56
N GLU A 530 -26.28 -13.04 -10.98
CA GLU A 530 -27.61 -12.75 -11.52
C GLU A 530 -27.85 -11.24 -11.65
N LYS A 531 -27.47 -10.45 -10.64
CA LYS A 531 -27.55 -8.97 -10.70
C LYS A 531 -26.73 -8.35 -11.82
N ARG A 532 -25.73 -9.07 -12.34
CA ARG A 532 -24.79 -8.62 -13.37
C ARG A 532 -25.03 -9.28 -14.72
N ASN A 533 -26.08 -10.09 -14.85
CA ASN A 533 -26.38 -10.91 -16.03
C ASN A 533 -25.27 -11.90 -16.41
N GLY A 534 -24.47 -12.34 -15.44
CA GLY A 534 -23.39 -13.29 -15.68
C GLY A 534 -22.06 -12.88 -15.07
N PHE A 535 -21.07 -13.75 -15.29
CA PHE A 535 -19.68 -13.36 -15.31
C PHE A 535 -19.38 -12.61 -16.62
N LYS A 536 -18.22 -11.97 -16.73
CA LYS A 536 -17.83 -11.26 -17.95
C LYS A 536 -17.64 -12.17 -19.15
#